data_AF-A0A150AHQ3-F1
#
_entry.id   AF-A0A150AHQ3-F1
#
_cell.length_a   1.000
_cell.length_b   1.000
_cell.length_c   1.000
_cell.angle_alpha   90.00
_cell.angle_beta   90.00
_cell.angle_gamma   90.00
#
_symmetry.space_group_name_H-M   'P 1'
#
loop_
_entity.id
_entity.type
_entity.pdbx_description
1 polymer ?
#
loop_
_entity_poly.entity_id
_entity_poly.type
_entity_poly.pdbx_seq_one_letter_code
_entity_poly.pdbx_strand_id
1 'polypeptide(L)'
;MNVKEGDIFITELERNFFGAFKVIKIGESFFEGIDGDLMMLGILDYVDKKKPLMNDARLNQILRCNRFFFSNNYAINFYTNNPKYNDLSKFEYLGNKPMTELEISIDFKLGDGRNGKKGGFPLAGLMESDYGKIAFYEWRWINEKEEFKKEVEIENEKARLARDEFRKQSMKPKKMLDDNIFWEVIEEIDWTKEDDLERIQPAIDFLAKTKVSEIKQFQENLTYKLYLLDTKEHAENIGEDSFKDDDSYFSVDNFLYVRCCVVANGQEYFESVLKSPKDMPKDISFEPLLYIAEEAYEKRMNKELEYETGCDYETFSNYKGWK
;
A
#
# COMPACT_ATOMS: atom_id res chain seq x y z
N MET A 1 -26.14 -26.40 -4.00
CA MET A 1 -26.41 -26.47 -5.45
C MET A 1 -25.32 -27.33 -6.10
N ASN A 2 -25.62 -28.20 -7.06
CA ASN A 2 -24.59 -28.95 -7.79
C ASN A 2 -24.11 -28.11 -8.98
N VAL A 3 -22.96 -27.46 -8.83
CA VAL A 3 -22.40 -26.52 -9.81
C VAL A 3 -21.63 -27.30 -10.87
N LYS A 4 -21.86 -26.99 -12.14
CA LYS A 4 -21.21 -27.63 -13.30
C LYS A 4 -20.51 -26.62 -14.17
N GLU A 5 -19.47 -27.08 -14.86
CA GLU A 5 -18.91 -26.34 -15.98
C GLU A 5 -20.00 -26.02 -17.01
N GLY A 6 -20.08 -24.75 -17.39
CA GLY A 6 -21.06 -24.26 -18.35
C GLY A 6 -22.26 -23.57 -17.71
N ASP A 7 -22.42 -23.70 -16.39
CA ASP A 7 -23.49 -23.04 -15.65
C ASP A 7 -23.32 -21.52 -15.73
N ILE A 8 -24.43 -20.84 -16.04
CA ILE A 8 -24.53 -19.39 -16.17
C ILE A 8 -25.48 -18.87 -15.10
N PHE A 9 -25.03 -17.79 -14.46
CA PHE A 9 -25.75 -17.10 -13.40
C PHE A 9 -25.94 -15.64 -13.77
N ILE A 10 -27.02 -15.05 -13.26
CA ILE A 10 -27.37 -13.65 -13.38
C ILE A 10 -27.02 -12.94 -12.08
N THR A 11 -26.44 -11.76 -12.21
CA THR A 11 -26.26 -10.82 -11.12
C THR A 11 -27.09 -9.58 -11.37
N GLU A 12 -27.69 -9.04 -10.31
CA GLU A 12 -28.21 -7.68 -10.31
C GLU A 12 -27.04 -6.71 -10.05
N LEU A 13 -27.00 -5.63 -10.81
CA LEU A 13 -25.95 -4.61 -10.78
C LEU A 13 -26.58 -3.25 -10.46
N GLU A 14 -25.71 -2.29 -10.20
CA GLU A 14 -26.10 -0.91 -9.97
C GLU A 14 -27.02 -0.36 -11.08
N ARG A 15 -27.86 0.62 -10.72
CA ARG A 15 -28.78 1.30 -11.65
C ARG A 15 -29.73 0.34 -12.38
N ASN A 16 -30.06 -0.79 -11.73
CA ASN A 16 -30.95 -1.85 -12.24
C ASN A 16 -30.44 -2.49 -13.54
N PHE A 17 -29.13 -2.58 -13.70
CA PHE A 17 -28.52 -3.40 -14.75
C PHE A 17 -28.46 -4.85 -14.30
N PHE A 18 -28.33 -5.75 -15.27
CA PHE A 18 -28.06 -7.17 -15.08
C PHE A 18 -26.74 -7.50 -15.74
N GLY A 19 -25.95 -8.33 -15.06
CA GLY A 19 -24.77 -8.97 -15.62
C GLY A 19 -24.96 -10.48 -15.68
N ALA A 20 -24.04 -11.16 -16.34
CA ALA A 20 -23.97 -12.62 -16.32
C ALA A 20 -22.53 -13.11 -16.16
N PHE A 21 -22.38 -14.27 -15.55
CA PHE A 21 -21.10 -14.95 -15.42
C PHE A 21 -21.26 -16.46 -15.59
N LYS A 22 -20.18 -17.13 -15.95
CA LYS A 22 -20.15 -18.55 -16.26
C LYS A 22 -19.08 -19.28 -15.47
N VAL A 23 -19.40 -20.49 -15.05
CA VAL A 23 -18.43 -21.44 -14.50
C VAL A 23 -17.65 -22.05 -15.67
N ILE A 24 -16.40 -21.63 -15.87
CA ILE A 24 -15.56 -22.07 -16.99
C ILE A 24 -14.98 -23.46 -16.69
N LYS A 25 -14.31 -23.61 -15.53
CA LYS A 25 -13.64 -24.86 -15.13
C LYS A 25 -13.76 -25.08 -13.63
N ILE A 26 -13.76 -26.34 -13.21
CA ILE A 26 -13.66 -26.74 -11.79
C ILE A 26 -12.47 -27.68 -11.65
N GLY A 27 -11.63 -27.47 -10.63
CA GLY A 27 -10.44 -28.29 -10.42
C GLY A 27 -9.91 -28.17 -8.99
N GLU A 28 -9.02 -29.10 -8.62
CA GLU A 28 -8.46 -29.17 -7.27
C GLU A 28 -7.78 -27.85 -6.85
N SER A 29 -7.81 -27.58 -5.54
CA SER A 29 -7.12 -26.43 -4.96
C SER A 29 -5.61 -26.49 -5.20
N PHE A 30 -5.01 -25.35 -5.56
CA PHE A 30 -3.54 -25.20 -5.64
C PHE A 30 -2.86 -25.14 -4.26
N PHE A 31 -3.64 -25.10 -3.18
CA PHE A 31 -3.15 -24.90 -1.82
C PHE A 31 -3.59 -26.04 -0.90
N GLU A 32 -2.65 -26.55 -0.12
CA GLU A 32 -2.91 -27.52 0.93
C GLU A 32 -3.71 -26.89 2.08
N GLY A 33 -4.70 -27.60 2.61
CA GLY A 33 -5.46 -27.17 3.79
C GLY A 33 -6.57 -26.14 3.54
N ILE A 34 -6.84 -25.77 2.28
CA ILE A 34 -8.07 -25.05 1.93
C ILE A 34 -9.21 -26.06 1.79
N ASP A 35 -10.34 -25.75 2.41
CA ASP A 35 -11.56 -26.55 2.32
C ASP A 35 -12.32 -26.21 1.02
N GLY A 36 -12.27 -27.13 0.05
CA GLY A 36 -12.99 -27.05 -1.24
C GLY A 36 -12.07 -27.00 -2.47
N ASP A 37 -12.65 -27.33 -3.63
CA ASP A 37 -12.00 -27.17 -4.94
C ASP A 37 -12.06 -25.71 -5.40
N LEU A 38 -11.41 -25.40 -6.51
CA LEU A 38 -11.47 -24.10 -7.15
C LEU A 38 -12.42 -24.13 -8.36
N MET A 39 -13.18 -23.05 -8.49
CA MET A 39 -13.96 -22.73 -9.68
C MET A 39 -13.34 -21.52 -10.38
N MET A 40 -13.13 -21.67 -11.68
CA MET A 40 -12.73 -20.59 -12.57
C MET A 40 -13.98 -19.93 -13.13
N LEU A 41 -14.23 -18.68 -12.74
CA LEU A 41 -15.43 -17.95 -13.13
C LEU A 41 -15.07 -16.85 -14.11
N GLY A 42 -15.77 -16.83 -15.26
CA GLY A 42 -15.66 -15.77 -16.26
C GLY A 42 -16.88 -14.88 -16.26
N ILE A 43 -16.67 -13.57 -16.18
CA ILE A 43 -17.74 -12.60 -16.40
C ILE A 43 -18.02 -12.55 -17.90
N LEU A 44 -19.28 -12.69 -18.29
CA LEU A 44 -19.71 -12.69 -19.68
C LEU A 44 -19.88 -11.25 -20.18
N ASP A 45 -19.80 -11.05 -21.50
CA ASP A 45 -19.95 -9.74 -22.16
C ASP A 45 -21.42 -9.26 -22.21
N TYR A 46 -22.17 -9.51 -21.13
CA TYR A 46 -23.57 -9.13 -20.97
C TYR A 46 -23.70 -8.07 -19.88
N VAL A 47 -24.24 -6.92 -20.27
CA VAL A 47 -24.65 -5.84 -19.37
C VAL A 47 -25.80 -5.08 -20.00
N ASP A 48 -26.97 -5.11 -19.36
CA ASP A 48 -28.18 -4.49 -19.88
C ASP A 48 -29.19 -4.21 -18.76
N LYS A 49 -30.20 -3.37 -19.01
CA LYS A 49 -31.33 -3.18 -18.09
C LYS A 49 -32.35 -4.30 -18.16
N LYS A 50 -32.28 -5.13 -19.20
CA LYS A 50 -33.11 -6.33 -19.34
C LYS A 50 -32.35 -7.53 -18.76
N LYS A 51 -33.09 -8.50 -18.21
CA LYS A 51 -32.49 -9.78 -17.84
C LYS A 51 -31.99 -10.52 -19.08
N PRO A 52 -30.85 -11.21 -19.02
CA PRO A 52 -30.35 -12.01 -20.13
C PRO A 52 -31.28 -13.17 -20.45
N LEU A 53 -31.37 -13.50 -21.74
CA LEU A 53 -32.04 -14.70 -22.23
C LEU A 53 -30.99 -15.69 -22.70
N MET A 54 -31.25 -16.99 -22.57
CA MET A 54 -30.30 -18.05 -22.90
C MET A 54 -29.78 -18.05 -24.35
N ASN A 55 -30.50 -17.42 -25.27
CA ASN A 55 -30.13 -17.28 -26.68
C ASN A 55 -29.33 -16.01 -27.01
N ASP A 56 -29.07 -15.13 -26.03
CA ASP A 56 -28.28 -13.91 -26.25
C ASP A 56 -26.83 -14.30 -26.60
N ALA A 57 -26.34 -13.77 -27.72
CA ALA A 57 -25.01 -14.12 -28.25
C ALA A 57 -23.87 -13.65 -27.33
N ARG A 58 -24.11 -12.60 -26.52
CA ARG A 58 -23.16 -12.07 -25.54
C ARG A 58 -22.81 -13.08 -24.45
N LEU A 59 -23.70 -14.05 -24.18
CA LEU A 59 -23.46 -15.12 -23.21
C LEU A 59 -22.44 -16.18 -23.68
N ASN A 60 -21.97 -16.08 -24.92
CA ASN A 60 -20.89 -16.93 -25.45
C ASN A 60 -19.52 -16.22 -25.44
N GLN A 61 -19.44 -15.02 -24.87
CA GLN A 61 -18.21 -14.22 -24.89
C GLN A 61 -17.83 -13.86 -23.45
N ILE A 62 -16.59 -14.15 -23.08
CA ILE A 62 -16.02 -13.66 -21.83
C ILE A 62 -15.66 -12.19 -22.05
N LEU A 63 -16.09 -11.35 -21.12
CA LEU A 63 -15.82 -9.92 -21.13
C LEU A 63 -14.31 -9.65 -21.18
N ARG A 64 -13.92 -8.72 -22.06
CA ARG A 64 -12.57 -8.17 -22.11
C ARG A 64 -12.56 -6.76 -21.53
N CYS A 65 -11.73 -6.56 -20.50
CA CYS A 65 -11.63 -5.30 -19.80
C CYS A 65 -10.64 -4.36 -20.49
N ASN A 66 -11.09 -3.15 -20.82
CA ASN A 66 -10.29 -2.11 -21.46
C ASN A 66 -10.37 -0.75 -20.73
N ARG A 67 -11.10 -0.66 -19.62
CA ARG A 67 -11.16 0.57 -18.82
C ARG A 67 -9.80 0.93 -18.22
N PHE A 68 -9.50 2.21 -18.08
CA PHE A 68 -8.23 2.69 -17.50
C PHE A 68 -6.98 1.98 -18.09
N PHE A 69 -6.22 1.26 -17.25
CA PHE A 69 -5.00 0.54 -17.62
C PHE A 69 -5.24 -0.95 -17.91
N PHE A 70 -6.50 -1.38 -17.95
CA PHE A 70 -6.84 -2.77 -18.30
C PHE A 70 -6.48 -2.99 -19.78
N SER A 71 -5.58 -3.94 -20.01
CA SER A 71 -4.94 -4.16 -21.32
C SER A 71 -5.63 -5.25 -22.13
N ASN A 72 -6.95 -5.12 -22.33
CA ASN A 72 -7.79 -6.08 -23.04
C ASN A 72 -7.80 -7.49 -22.42
N ASN A 73 -7.59 -7.55 -21.10
CA ASN A 73 -7.53 -8.79 -20.32
C ASN A 73 -8.92 -9.38 -20.12
N TYR A 74 -9.01 -10.71 -20.10
CA TYR A 74 -10.26 -11.40 -19.79
C TYR A 74 -10.64 -11.21 -18.32
N ALA A 75 -11.93 -11.00 -18.06
CA ALA A 75 -12.50 -10.91 -16.73
C ALA A 75 -12.72 -12.32 -16.13
N ILE A 76 -11.62 -13.00 -15.78
CA ILE A 76 -11.63 -14.36 -15.22
C ILE A 76 -10.81 -14.42 -13.96
N ASN A 77 -11.37 -14.98 -12.89
CA ASN A 77 -10.68 -15.21 -11.63
C ASN A 77 -11.00 -16.61 -11.08
N PHE A 78 -10.17 -17.10 -10.15
CA PHE A 78 -10.46 -18.28 -9.34
C PHE A 78 -11.20 -17.91 -8.07
N TYR A 79 -12.15 -18.75 -7.67
CA TYR A 79 -12.85 -18.71 -6.39
C TYR A 79 -12.87 -20.11 -5.78
N THR A 80 -12.91 -20.23 -4.46
CA THR A 80 -13.20 -21.51 -3.82
C THR A 80 -14.65 -21.90 -4.08
N ASN A 81 -14.95 -23.17 -4.38
CA ASN A 81 -16.31 -23.64 -4.59
C ASN A 81 -17.10 -23.90 -3.29
N ASN A 82 -16.47 -23.61 -2.14
CA ASN A 82 -17.04 -23.83 -0.83
C ASN A 82 -18.13 -22.78 -0.51
N PRO A 83 -19.40 -23.19 -0.34
CA PRO A 83 -20.51 -22.27 -0.10
C PRO A 83 -20.39 -21.42 1.16
N LYS A 84 -19.55 -21.81 2.13
CA LYS A 84 -19.26 -20.97 3.30
C LYS A 84 -18.66 -19.63 2.89
N TYR A 85 -17.86 -19.62 1.83
CA TYR A 85 -17.14 -18.45 1.34
C TYR A 85 -17.80 -17.88 0.08
N ASN A 86 -18.15 -18.75 -0.87
CA ASN A 86 -18.65 -18.38 -2.19
C ASN A 86 -19.88 -19.23 -2.54
N ASP A 87 -21.05 -18.76 -2.11
CA ASP A 87 -22.32 -19.45 -2.33
C ASP A 87 -22.99 -18.98 -3.63
N LEU A 88 -22.85 -19.76 -4.70
CA LEU A 88 -23.51 -19.47 -5.97
C LEU A 88 -25.04 -19.51 -5.91
N SER A 89 -25.65 -20.13 -4.89
CA SER A 89 -27.11 -20.15 -4.75
C SER A 89 -27.71 -18.76 -4.44
N LYS A 90 -26.87 -17.79 -4.10
CA LYS A 90 -27.25 -16.38 -3.95
C LYS A 90 -27.51 -15.68 -5.29
N PHE A 91 -27.06 -16.27 -6.40
CA PHE A 91 -27.25 -15.73 -7.74
C PHE A 91 -28.36 -16.50 -8.48
N GLU A 92 -29.08 -15.81 -9.35
CA GLU A 92 -30.14 -16.42 -10.15
C GLU A 92 -29.52 -17.33 -11.22
N TYR A 93 -29.82 -18.62 -11.18
CA TYR A 93 -29.36 -19.57 -12.18
C TYR A 93 -30.16 -19.42 -13.48
N LEU A 94 -29.48 -19.13 -14.59
CA LEU A 94 -30.09 -18.93 -15.90
C LEU A 94 -30.17 -20.23 -16.72
N GLY A 95 -29.14 -21.07 -16.62
CA GLY A 95 -29.03 -22.30 -17.39
C GLY A 95 -27.58 -22.71 -17.63
N ASN A 96 -27.39 -23.73 -18.45
CA ASN A 96 -26.07 -24.24 -18.82
C ASN A 96 -25.85 -24.07 -20.34
N LYS A 97 -24.67 -23.61 -20.75
CA LYS A 97 -24.25 -23.55 -22.16
C LYS A 97 -22.96 -24.35 -22.37
N PRO A 98 -22.82 -25.05 -23.51
CA PRO A 98 -21.55 -25.66 -23.90
C PRO A 98 -20.39 -24.66 -23.86
N MET A 99 -19.18 -25.19 -23.66
CA MET A 99 -17.97 -24.37 -23.75
C MET A 99 -17.69 -23.96 -25.19
N THR A 100 -17.28 -22.71 -25.36
CA THR A 100 -16.70 -22.20 -26.59
C THR A 100 -15.28 -22.70 -26.77
N GLU A 101 -14.75 -22.63 -28.00
CA GLU A 101 -13.36 -23.02 -28.29
C GLU A 101 -12.36 -22.25 -27.42
N LEU A 102 -12.62 -20.96 -27.19
CA LEU A 102 -11.82 -20.12 -26.30
C LEU A 102 -11.83 -20.64 -24.86
N GLU A 103 -13.01 -20.90 -24.30
CA GLU A 103 -13.17 -21.39 -22.91
C GLU A 103 -12.46 -22.74 -22.70
N ILE A 104 -12.51 -23.62 -23.69
CA ILE A 104 -11.78 -24.90 -23.66
C ILE A 104 -10.27 -24.65 -23.64
N SER A 105 -9.79 -23.72 -24.46
CA SER A 105 -8.36 -23.40 -24.62
C SER A 105 -7.71 -22.70 -23.41
N ILE A 106 -8.50 -22.17 -22.48
CA ILE A 106 -8.00 -21.44 -21.31
C ILE A 106 -7.42 -22.43 -20.29
N ASP A 107 -6.14 -22.29 -19.93
CA ASP A 107 -5.50 -23.14 -18.94
C ASP A 107 -6.05 -22.92 -17.52
N PHE A 108 -6.24 -24.02 -16.77
CA PHE A 108 -6.57 -23.97 -15.33
C PHE A 108 -5.29 -23.71 -14.54
N LYS A 109 -4.80 -22.47 -14.61
CA LYS A 109 -3.49 -22.08 -14.08
C LYS A 109 -3.61 -20.81 -13.22
N LEU A 110 -3.23 -20.94 -11.95
CA LEU A 110 -3.12 -19.80 -11.06
C LEU A 110 -1.99 -18.85 -11.50
N GLY A 111 -2.30 -17.56 -11.57
CA GLY A 111 -1.32 -16.48 -11.75
C GLY A 111 -0.77 -16.03 -10.41
N ASP A 112 0.54 -15.78 -10.35
CA ASP A 112 1.15 -14.96 -9.30
C ASP A 112 0.84 -13.48 -9.58
N GLY A 113 0.66 -12.69 -8.54
CA GLY A 113 0.20 -11.30 -8.64
C GLY A 113 1.17 -10.36 -9.38
N ARG A 114 1.72 -9.36 -8.70
CA ARG A 114 2.53 -8.32 -9.36
C ARG A 114 3.86 -8.81 -9.96
N ASN A 115 4.21 -10.09 -9.79
CA ASN A 115 5.41 -10.71 -10.33
C ASN A 115 5.20 -12.20 -10.66
N GLY A 116 4.55 -12.54 -11.76
CA GLY A 116 5.15 -13.68 -12.46
C GLY A 116 4.45 -14.37 -13.62
N LYS A 117 4.41 -15.70 -13.53
CA LYS A 117 4.31 -16.66 -14.63
C LYS A 117 3.22 -16.22 -15.62
N LYS A 118 3.69 -15.72 -16.77
CA LYS A 118 2.85 -15.31 -17.91
C LYS A 118 1.68 -16.28 -18.13
N GLY A 119 0.46 -15.74 -18.17
CA GLY A 119 -0.75 -16.42 -18.63
C GLY A 119 -1.59 -17.15 -17.57
N GLY A 120 -1.34 -16.98 -16.26
CA GLY A 120 -2.25 -17.47 -15.21
C GLY A 120 -3.33 -16.45 -14.80
N PHE A 121 -4.33 -16.89 -14.05
CA PHE A 121 -5.45 -16.05 -13.57
C PHE A 121 -5.40 -15.85 -12.06
N PRO A 122 -5.81 -14.68 -11.54
CA PRO A 122 -5.69 -14.38 -10.12
C PRO A 122 -6.65 -15.22 -9.28
N LEU A 123 -6.22 -15.57 -8.07
CA LEU A 123 -7.12 -16.04 -7.01
C LEU A 123 -7.85 -14.83 -6.43
N ALA A 124 -9.17 -14.86 -6.47
CA ALA A 124 -10.02 -13.91 -5.80
C ALA A 124 -10.52 -14.47 -4.46
N GLY A 125 -10.85 -13.56 -3.53
CA GLY A 125 -11.33 -13.90 -2.20
C GLY A 125 -12.82 -14.25 -2.19
N LEU A 126 -13.60 -13.45 -1.44
CA LEU A 126 -15.04 -13.62 -1.31
C LEU A 126 -15.80 -13.02 -2.51
N MET A 127 -16.83 -13.71 -2.96
CA MET A 127 -17.80 -13.18 -3.91
C MET A 127 -18.73 -12.20 -3.19
N GLU A 128 -18.66 -10.94 -3.59
CA GLU A 128 -19.61 -9.90 -3.17
C GLU A 128 -20.96 -10.08 -3.87
N SER A 129 -22.02 -9.47 -3.32
CA SER A 129 -23.37 -9.56 -3.88
C SER A 129 -23.51 -8.94 -5.27
N ASP A 130 -22.57 -8.06 -5.65
CA ASP A 130 -22.50 -7.38 -6.95
C ASP A 130 -21.48 -8.04 -7.90
N TYR A 131 -21.12 -9.31 -7.64
CA TYR A 131 -20.18 -10.04 -8.48
C TYR A 131 -20.58 -9.99 -9.96
N GLY A 132 -19.69 -9.48 -10.81
CA GLY A 132 -20.00 -9.16 -12.20
C GLY A 132 -20.05 -7.66 -12.50
N LYS A 133 -19.97 -6.79 -11.47
CA LYS A 133 -19.92 -5.31 -11.60
C LYS A 133 -18.88 -4.79 -12.59
N ILE A 134 -17.83 -5.56 -12.88
CA ILE A 134 -16.85 -5.19 -13.89
C ILE A 134 -17.48 -5.00 -15.28
N ALA A 135 -18.52 -5.76 -15.64
CA ALA A 135 -19.26 -5.59 -16.89
C ALA A 135 -19.97 -4.24 -16.93
N PHE A 136 -20.54 -3.83 -15.78
CA PHE A 136 -21.12 -2.51 -15.62
C PHE A 136 -20.07 -1.39 -15.71
N TYR A 137 -18.90 -1.55 -15.10
CA TYR A 137 -17.82 -0.57 -15.21
C TYR A 137 -17.26 -0.45 -16.63
N GLU A 138 -17.15 -1.55 -17.39
CA GLU A 138 -16.77 -1.49 -18.82
C GLU A 138 -17.87 -0.78 -19.64
N TRP A 139 -19.15 -1.04 -19.36
CA TRP A 139 -20.25 -0.31 -19.97
C TRP A 139 -20.17 1.19 -19.68
N ARG A 140 -19.94 1.59 -18.42
CA ARG A 140 -19.74 3.00 -18.05
C ARG A 140 -18.53 3.60 -18.74
N TRP A 141 -17.44 2.84 -18.87
CA TRP A 141 -16.25 3.31 -19.59
C TRP A 141 -16.51 3.62 -21.07
N ILE A 142 -17.40 2.84 -21.71
CA ILE A 142 -17.77 3.05 -23.12
C ILE A 142 -18.78 4.19 -23.27
N ASN A 143 -19.78 4.29 -22.37
CA ASN A 143 -20.94 5.17 -22.55
C ASN A 143 -20.88 6.48 -21.74
N GLU A 144 -20.15 6.49 -20.62
CA GLU A 144 -20.15 7.53 -19.60
C GLU A 144 -18.72 7.86 -19.12
N LYS A 145 -17.74 7.71 -20.02
CA LYS A 145 -16.31 7.71 -19.70
C LYS A 145 -15.84 8.86 -18.79
N GLU A 146 -16.21 10.09 -19.16
CA GLU A 146 -15.70 11.29 -18.49
C GLU A 146 -16.37 11.52 -17.13
N GLU A 147 -17.64 11.12 -16.97
CA GLU A 147 -18.32 11.13 -15.67
C GLU A 147 -17.71 10.06 -14.75
N PHE A 148 -17.54 8.83 -15.27
CA PHE A 148 -16.99 7.72 -14.50
C PHE A 148 -15.55 7.99 -14.03
N LYS A 149 -14.70 8.63 -14.86
CA LYS A 149 -13.35 9.05 -14.45
C LYS A 149 -13.38 10.02 -13.28
N LYS A 150 -14.23 11.05 -13.35
CA LYS A 150 -14.34 12.07 -12.28
C LYS A 150 -14.78 11.47 -10.96
N GLU A 151 -15.74 10.53 -10.99
CA GLU A 151 -16.16 9.82 -9.79
C GLU A 151 -15.01 9.02 -9.18
N VAL A 152 -14.28 8.24 -9.99
CA VAL A 152 -13.12 7.48 -9.53
C VAL A 152 -12.03 8.39 -8.96
N GLU A 153 -11.79 9.55 -9.57
CA GLU A 153 -10.86 10.56 -9.05
C GLU A 153 -11.30 11.09 -7.67
N ILE A 154 -12.58 11.43 -7.50
CA ILE A 154 -13.14 11.87 -6.22
C ILE A 154 -13.00 10.78 -5.16
N GLU A 155 -13.30 9.53 -5.49
CA GLU A 155 -13.18 8.39 -4.56
C GLU A 155 -11.72 8.14 -4.18
N ASN A 156 -10.79 8.18 -5.14
CA ASN A 156 -9.36 8.06 -4.89
C ASN A 156 -8.85 9.17 -3.95
N GLU A 157 -9.30 10.41 -4.16
CA GLU A 157 -8.94 11.54 -3.30
C GLU A 157 -9.51 11.38 -1.90
N LYS A 158 -10.78 10.97 -1.76
CA LYS A 158 -11.36 10.63 -0.44
C LYS A 158 -10.59 9.52 0.26
N ALA A 159 -10.21 8.47 -0.46
CA ALA A 159 -9.42 7.37 0.08
C ALA A 159 -7.99 7.80 0.44
N ARG A 160 -7.41 8.76 -0.29
CA ARG A 160 -6.13 9.38 0.07
C ARG A 160 -6.26 10.17 1.38
N LEU A 161 -7.24 11.07 1.47
CA LEU A 161 -7.50 11.85 2.67
C LEU A 161 -7.77 10.97 3.90
N ALA A 162 -8.56 9.91 3.75
CA ALA A 162 -8.83 8.97 4.83
C ALA A 162 -7.57 8.21 5.28
N ARG A 163 -6.69 7.82 4.34
CA ARG A 163 -5.39 7.22 4.66
C ARG A 163 -4.48 8.20 5.39
N ASP A 164 -4.44 9.46 4.95
CA ASP A 164 -3.65 10.51 5.58
C ASP A 164 -4.16 10.80 7.00
N GLU A 165 -5.48 10.85 7.19
CA GLU A 165 -6.09 10.99 8.51
C GLU A 165 -5.80 9.79 9.41
N PHE A 166 -5.88 8.57 8.89
CA PHE A 166 -5.52 7.36 9.63
C PHE A 166 -4.03 7.36 10.03
N ARG A 167 -3.13 7.76 9.12
CA ARG A 167 -1.70 7.93 9.40
C ARG A 167 -1.47 8.92 10.53
N LYS A 168 -2.14 10.09 10.51
CA LYS A 168 -2.10 11.08 11.60
C LYS A 168 -2.54 10.50 12.95
N GLN A 169 -3.42 9.50 12.97
CA GLN A 169 -3.89 8.84 14.20
C GLN A 169 -2.95 7.73 14.71
N SER A 170 -2.10 7.16 13.85
CA SER A 170 -1.33 5.94 14.13
C SER A 170 0.19 6.08 13.93
N MET A 171 0.77 7.27 14.20
CA MET A 171 2.23 7.44 14.21
C MET A 171 2.84 6.82 15.47
N LYS A 172 3.22 5.54 15.40
CA LYS A 172 3.97 4.84 16.46
C LYS A 172 5.05 3.98 15.80
N PRO A 173 6.27 3.95 16.35
CA PRO A 173 7.34 3.13 15.79
C PRO A 173 6.93 1.65 15.80
N LYS A 174 7.32 0.90 14.77
CA LYS A 174 6.99 -0.54 14.66
C LYS A 174 7.74 -1.32 15.75
N LYS A 175 9.03 -1.56 15.52
CA LYS A 175 9.93 -2.16 16.50
C LYS A 175 11.21 -1.35 16.49
N MET A 176 11.58 -0.84 17.65
CA MET A 176 12.82 -0.10 17.86
C MET A 176 13.95 -1.06 18.25
N LEU A 177 15.17 -0.61 17.98
CA LEU A 177 16.41 -1.14 18.51
C LEU A 177 16.43 -0.87 20.02
N ASP A 178 17.23 -1.65 20.76
CA ASP A 178 17.54 -1.31 22.14
C ASP A 178 18.11 0.11 22.21
N ASP A 179 17.62 0.90 23.15
CA ASP A 179 17.92 2.34 23.17
C ASP A 179 19.40 2.61 23.45
N ASN A 180 20.07 1.77 24.27
CA ASN A 180 21.50 1.92 24.51
C ASN A 180 22.29 1.66 23.22
N ILE A 181 21.93 0.62 22.47
CA ILE A 181 22.60 0.32 21.20
C ILE A 181 22.36 1.44 20.18
N PHE A 182 21.15 2.03 20.16
CA PHE A 182 20.90 3.19 19.31
C PHE A 182 21.91 4.32 19.60
N TRP A 183 22.11 4.67 20.87
CA TRP A 183 23.04 5.70 21.27
C TRP A 183 24.51 5.31 21.04
N GLU A 184 24.89 4.04 21.21
CA GLU A 184 26.21 3.54 20.82
C GLU A 184 26.50 3.83 19.34
N VAL A 185 25.51 3.67 18.43
CA VAL A 185 25.69 4.04 17.01
C VAL A 185 25.91 5.56 16.84
N ILE A 186 25.18 6.39 17.58
CA ILE A 186 25.32 7.85 17.52
C ILE A 186 26.68 8.31 18.05
N GLU A 187 27.21 7.65 19.08
CA GLU A 187 28.51 7.95 19.68
C GLU A 187 29.69 7.68 18.74
N GLU A 188 29.52 6.86 17.70
CA GLU A 188 30.53 6.61 16.68
C GLU A 188 30.73 7.79 15.70
N ILE A 189 29.89 8.84 15.75
CA ILE A 189 30.07 10.04 14.91
C ILE A 189 31.38 10.75 15.28
N ASP A 190 32.30 10.86 14.31
CA ASP A 190 33.63 11.44 14.52
C ASP A 190 33.64 12.95 14.28
N TRP A 191 33.33 13.71 15.33
CA TRP A 191 33.33 15.17 15.32
C TRP A 191 34.72 15.81 15.06
N THR A 192 35.80 15.04 14.98
CA THR A 192 37.12 15.57 14.58
C THR A 192 37.24 15.81 13.08
N LYS A 193 36.30 15.28 12.28
CA LYS A 193 36.23 15.49 10.82
C LYS A 193 35.61 16.84 10.47
N GLU A 194 36.12 17.44 9.38
CA GLU A 194 35.56 18.68 8.84
C GLU A 194 34.33 18.42 7.97
N ASP A 195 34.36 17.37 7.15
CA ASP A 195 33.26 17.00 6.28
C ASP A 195 32.21 16.18 7.02
N ASP A 196 30.95 16.57 6.82
CA ASP A 196 29.78 16.07 7.52
C ASP A 196 29.45 14.60 7.17
N LEU A 197 29.73 14.17 5.93
CA LEU A 197 29.58 12.77 5.53
C LEU A 197 30.73 11.93 6.10
N GLU A 198 31.95 12.48 6.16
CA GLU A 198 33.07 11.80 6.83
C GLU A 198 32.82 11.60 8.34
N ARG A 199 32.10 12.52 9.01
CA ARG A 199 31.72 12.40 10.44
C ARG A 199 30.88 11.16 10.72
N ILE A 200 29.90 10.86 9.87
CA ILE A 200 28.94 9.75 10.10
C ILE A 200 29.47 8.39 9.63
N GLN A 201 30.57 8.36 8.86
CA GLN A 201 31.09 7.12 8.29
C GLN A 201 31.38 6.02 9.33
N PRO A 202 31.94 6.30 10.53
CA PRO A 202 32.15 5.24 11.52
C PRO A 202 30.83 4.68 12.08
N ALA A 203 29.80 5.51 12.26
CA ALA A 203 28.46 5.07 12.65
C ALA A 203 27.81 4.15 11.60
N ILE A 204 27.96 4.49 10.31
CA ILE A 204 27.55 3.64 9.18
C ILE A 204 28.27 2.28 9.24
N ASP A 205 29.59 2.30 9.45
CA ASP A 205 30.43 1.11 9.49
C ASP A 205 30.12 0.21 10.69
N PHE A 206 29.79 0.81 11.82
CA PHE A 206 29.32 0.11 13.01
C PHE A 206 27.97 -0.55 12.74
N LEU A 207 26.99 0.21 12.26
CA LEU A 207 25.63 -0.28 12.03
C LEU A 207 25.58 -1.35 10.92
N ALA A 208 26.38 -1.24 9.86
CA ALA A 208 26.42 -2.20 8.76
C ALA A 208 26.83 -3.63 9.18
N LYS A 209 27.54 -3.76 10.32
CA LYS A 209 27.95 -5.06 10.88
C LYS A 209 26.78 -5.78 11.56
N THR A 210 25.73 -5.07 11.98
CA THR A 210 24.55 -5.61 12.66
C THR A 210 23.59 -6.35 11.70
N LYS A 211 22.53 -6.98 12.22
CA LYS A 211 21.53 -7.66 11.37
C LYS A 211 20.70 -6.64 10.60
N VAL A 212 20.20 -7.02 9.42
CA VAL A 212 19.23 -6.20 8.64
C VAL A 212 18.04 -5.73 9.48
N SER A 213 17.54 -6.58 10.39
CA SER A 213 16.46 -6.21 11.29
C SER A 213 16.85 -5.10 12.28
N GLU A 214 18.11 -5.05 12.70
CA GLU A 214 18.66 -4.06 13.62
C GLU A 214 18.90 -2.72 12.91
N ILE A 215 19.33 -2.73 11.64
CA ILE A 215 19.41 -1.52 10.80
C ILE A 215 18.04 -0.86 10.63
N LYS A 216 17.00 -1.66 10.30
CA LYS A 216 15.61 -1.18 10.21
C LYS A 216 15.08 -0.64 11.53
N GLN A 217 15.44 -1.32 12.62
CA GLN A 217 15.10 -0.92 13.98
C GLN A 217 15.80 0.39 14.38
N PHE A 218 17.06 0.60 14.02
CA PHE A 218 17.76 1.88 14.19
C PHE A 218 17.01 3.02 13.47
N GLN A 219 16.56 2.78 12.23
CA GLN A 219 15.75 3.76 11.50
C GLN A 219 14.44 4.09 12.24
N GLU A 220 13.78 3.11 12.85
CA GLU A 220 12.60 3.37 13.70
C GLU A 220 12.94 4.24 14.92
N ASN A 221 14.08 4.02 15.60
CA ASN A 221 14.51 4.86 16.73
C ASN A 221 14.78 6.30 16.28
N LEU A 222 15.55 6.47 15.20
CA LEU A 222 15.90 7.79 14.66
C LEU A 222 14.63 8.55 14.28
N THR A 223 13.78 7.94 13.45
CA THR A 223 12.51 8.54 13.03
C THR A 223 11.65 8.94 14.22
N TYR A 224 11.54 8.06 15.23
CA TYR A 224 10.70 8.36 16.39
C TYR A 224 11.26 9.50 17.23
N LYS A 225 12.57 9.58 17.43
CA LYS A 225 13.21 10.69 18.16
C LYS A 225 13.05 12.03 17.44
N LEU A 226 13.20 12.05 16.12
CA LEU A 226 12.93 13.24 15.31
C LEU A 226 11.45 13.63 15.37
N TYR A 227 10.53 12.66 15.29
CA TYR A 227 9.09 12.88 15.46
C TYR A 227 8.73 13.47 16.83
N LEU A 228 9.40 13.06 17.91
CA LEU A 228 9.16 13.60 19.24
C LEU A 228 9.54 15.09 19.37
N LEU A 229 10.56 15.52 18.62
CA LEU A 229 10.98 16.92 18.55
C LEU A 229 10.18 17.75 17.52
N ASP A 230 9.33 17.12 16.72
CA ASP A 230 8.46 17.80 15.74
C ASP A 230 7.29 18.51 16.44
N THR A 231 7.56 19.62 17.12
CA THR A 231 6.52 20.41 17.77
C THR A 231 6.69 21.88 17.47
N LYS A 232 5.58 22.62 17.54
CA LYS A 232 5.57 24.08 17.37
C LYS A 232 6.53 24.76 18.36
N GLU A 233 6.53 24.33 19.62
CA GLU A 233 7.41 24.91 20.64
C GLU A 233 8.91 24.73 20.31
N HIS A 234 9.32 23.58 19.76
CA HIS A 234 10.71 23.39 19.32
C HIS A 234 11.03 24.22 18.07
N ALA A 235 10.09 24.29 17.13
CA ALA A 235 10.24 25.06 15.89
C ALA A 235 10.36 26.58 16.14
N GLU A 236 9.71 27.11 17.18
CA GLU A 236 9.85 28.51 17.62
C GLU A 236 11.22 28.84 18.24
N ASN A 237 12.09 27.83 18.40
CA ASN A 237 13.34 27.92 19.13
C ASN A 237 14.56 27.47 18.31
N ILE A 238 14.60 27.65 16.98
CA ILE A 238 15.76 27.23 16.16
C ILE A 238 16.68 28.37 15.70
N GLY A 239 16.45 29.60 16.16
CA GLY A 239 17.27 30.77 15.80
C GLY A 239 16.60 31.68 14.79
N GLU A 240 17.35 32.16 13.79
CA GLU A 240 16.89 33.12 12.78
C GLU A 240 15.67 32.62 12.00
N ASP A 241 15.68 31.33 11.65
CA ASP A 241 14.64 30.63 10.89
C ASP A 241 13.52 30.05 11.76
N SER A 242 13.40 30.51 13.01
CA SER A 242 12.34 30.02 13.92
C SER A 242 10.95 30.24 13.34
N PHE A 243 10.08 29.26 13.59
CA PHE A 243 8.66 29.39 13.32
C PHE A 243 8.09 30.59 14.08
N LYS A 244 7.28 31.42 13.41
CA LYS A 244 6.66 32.62 14.00
C LYS A 244 5.15 32.51 13.96
N ASP A 245 4.62 32.36 12.75
CA ASP A 245 3.20 32.20 12.48
C ASP A 245 2.97 31.48 11.13
N ASP A 246 1.72 31.08 10.88
CA ASP A 246 1.33 30.32 9.68
C ASP A 246 1.46 31.13 8.38
N ASP A 247 1.59 32.47 8.46
CA ASP A 247 1.72 33.37 7.31
C ASP A 247 3.19 33.67 6.98
N SER A 248 4.11 33.30 7.87
CA SER A 248 5.55 33.49 7.72
C SER A 248 6.23 32.31 7.02
N TYR A 249 7.29 32.58 6.26
CA TYR A 249 8.10 31.51 5.69
C TYR A 249 8.79 30.70 6.80
N PHE A 250 8.66 29.38 6.72
CA PHE A 250 9.32 28.44 7.61
C PHE A 250 9.90 27.28 6.77
N SER A 251 11.20 27.04 6.89
CA SER A 251 11.86 25.96 6.17
C SER A 251 11.67 24.64 6.91
N VAL A 252 10.78 23.79 6.37
CA VAL A 252 10.48 22.46 6.93
C VAL A 252 11.70 21.55 6.96
N ASP A 253 12.57 21.67 5.95
CA ASP A 253 13.81 20.89 5.83
C ASP A 253 14.83 21.36 6.87
N ASN A 254 15.03 22.69 7.01
CA ASN A 254 15.96 23.21 8.01
C ASN A 254 15.56 22.75 9.42
N PHE A 255 14.27 22.82 9.77
CA PHE A 255 13.81 22.34 11.07
C PHE A 255 14.05 20.84 11.30
N LEU A 256 13.86 20.01 10.27
CA LEU A 256 14.24 18.60 10.33
C LEU A 256 15.74 18.42 10.60
N TYR A 257 16.58 19.19 9.92
CA TYR A 257 18.04 19.09 10.08
C TYR A 257 18.53 19.63 11.43
N VAL A 258 17.86 20.63 12.01
CA VAL A 258 18.13 21.08 13.39
C VAL A 258 17.74 19.99 14.40
N ARG A 259 16.61 19.29 14.19
CA ARG A 259 16.24 18.11 15.01
C ARG A 259 17.27 16.98 14.89
N CYS A 260 17.85 16.78 13.70
CA CYS A 260 18.96 15.84 13.52
C CYS A 260 20.19 16.25 14.34
N CYS A 261 20.54 17.54 14.37
CA CYS A 261 21.62 18.05 15.20
C CYS A 261 21.40 17.73 16.70
N VAL A 262 20.17 17.85 17.20
CA VAL A 262 19.84 17.47 18.59
C VAL A 262 20.15 16.00 18.86
N VAL A 263 19.71 15.09 17.99
CA VAL A 263 19.94 13.65 18.17
C VAL A 263 21.43 13.32 18.04
N ALA A 264 22.13 13.93 17.08
CA ALA A 264 23.56 13.70 16.85
C ALA A 264 24.46 14.14 18.02
N ASN A 265 24.01 15.10 18.84
CA ASN A 265 24.71 15.53 20.06
C ASN A 265 24.52 14.58 21.26
N GLY A 266 23.84 13.44 21.05
CA GLY A 266 23.78 12.34 22.00
C GLY A 266 22.60 12.41 22.97
N GLN A 267 22.52 11.37 23.80
CA GLN A 267 21.35 11.08 24.63
C GLN A 267 21.00 12.21 25.61
N GLU A 268 21.97 12.69 26.38
CA GLU A 268 21.73 13.70 27.41
C GLU A 268 21.19 15.00 26.81
N TYR A 269 21.75 15.43 25.68
CA TYR A 269 21.30 16.64 25.00
C TYR A 269 19.90 16.47 24.41
N PHE A 270 19.64 15.34 23.73
CA PHE A 270 18.31 15.00 23.24
C PHE A 270 17.26 15.03 24.36
N GLU A 271 17.54 14.40 25.50
CA GLU A 271 16.62 14.37 26.63
C GLU A 271 16.39 15.75 27.27
N SER A 272 17.41 16.62 27.28
CA SER A 272 17.27 18.00 27.76
C SER A 272 16.36 18.81 26.84
N VAL A 273 16.64 18.79 25.53
CA VAL A 273 15.86 19.50 24.51
C VAL A 273 14.42 19.02 24.47
N LEU A 274 14.20 17.70 24.53
CA LEU A 274 12.86 17.12 24.56
C LEU A 274 12.00 17.62 25.74
N LYS A 275 12.64 17.95 26.88
CA LYS A 275 11.96 18.50 28.06
C LYS A 275 11.88 20.03 28.01
N SER A 276 12.80 20.69 27.33
CA SER A 276 12.95 22.14 27.27
C SER A 276 13.20 22.59 25.83
N PRO A 277 12.15 22.94 25.07
CA PRO A 277 12.28 23.39 23.68
C PRO A 277 13.21 24.60 23.49
N LYS A 278 13.45 25.39 24.54
CA LYS A 278 14.37 26.54 24.51
C LYS A 278 15.83 26.14 24.28
N ASP A 279 16.17 24.91 24.65
CA ASP A 279 17.53 24.35 24.55
C ASP A 279 17.85 23.90 23.12
N MET A 280 16.88 23.97 22.19
CA MET A 280 17.08 23.70 20.77
C MET A 280 18.30 24.48 20.24
N PRO A 281 19.15 23.82 19.43
CA PRO A 281 20.30 24.48 18.82
C PRO A 281 19.81 25.62 17.93
N LYS A 282 20.57 26.74 17.93
CA LYS A 282 20.27 27.92 17.13
C LYS A 282 21.21 27.95 15.94
N ASP A 283 20.65 28.09 14.75
CA ASP A 283 21.39 28.36 13.51
C ASP A 283 22.45 27.28 13.17
N ILE A 284 22.24 26.06 13.64
CA ILE A 284 23.08 24.88 13.37
C ILE A 284 22.21 23.66 13.10
N SER A 285 22.59 22.88 12.10
CA SER A 285 21.85 21.71 11.62
C SER A 285 22.81 20.57 11.28
N PHE A 286 22.29 19.34 11.13
CA PHE A 286 23.09 18.17 10.80
C PHE A 286 22.26 17.14 10.00
N GLU A 287 21.97 17.46 8.74
CA GLU A 287 21.26 16.57 7.80
C GLU A 287 21.86 15.15 7.68
N PRO A 288 23.20 14.94 7.65
CA PRO A 288 23.79 13.63 7.35
C PRO A 288 23.29 12.47 8.21
N LEU A 289 22.80 12.76 9.42
CA LEU A 289 22.23 11.75 10.31
C LEU A 289 21.15 10.88 9.64
N LEU A 290 20.39 11.45 8.70
CA LEU A 290 19.32 10.75 7.97
C LEU A 290 19.86 9.59 7.11
N TYR A 291 21.12 9.64 6.67
CA TYR A 291 21.69 8.66 5.74
C TYR A 291 22.24 7.41 6.42
N ILE A 292 22.45 7.42 7.75
CA ILE A 292 23.14 6.33 8.47
C ILE A 292 22.49 4.95 8.22
N ALA A 293 21.16 4.86 8.32
CA ALA A 293 20.46 3.59 8.16
C ALA A 293 20.49 3.06 6.71
N GLU A 294 20.29 3.97 5.76
CA GLU A 294 20.28 3.65 4.33
C GLU A 294 21.65 3.21 3.86
N GLU A 295 22.69 3.98 4.15
CA GLU A 295 24.06 3.68 3.76
C GLU A 295 24.60 2.42 4.46
N ALA A 296 24.26 2.21 5.74
CA ALA A 296 24.64 0.98 6.44
C ALA A 296 23.99 -0.26 5.81
N TYR A 297 22.72 -0.14 5.38
CA TYR A 297 22.03 -1.22 4.69
C TYR A 297 22.60 -1.47 3.30
N GLU A 298 22.84 -0.41 2.51
CA GLU A 298 23.42 -0.53 1.18
C GLU A 298 24.82 -1.13 1.25
N LYS A 299 25.67 -0.67 2.17
CA LYS A 299 27.00 -1.25 2.41
C LYS A 299 26.94 -2.74 2.75
N ARG A 300 25.93 -3.17 3.50
CA ARG A 300 25.75 -4.57 3.89
C ARG A 300 25.16 -5.44 2.78
N MET A 301 24.17 -4.93 2.05
CA MET A 301 23.29 -5.70 1.16
C MET A 301 23.53 -5.44 -0.32
N ASN A 302 24.35 -4.43 -0.65
CA ASN A 302 24.61 -3.92 -1.99
C ASN A 302 23.32 -3.60 -2.76
N LYS A 303 22.36 -2.97 -2.07
CA LYS A 303 21.06 -2.51 -2.60
C LYS A 303 20.42 -1.49 -1.67
N GLU A 304 19.52 -0.67 -2.21
CA GLU A 304 18.76 0.35 -1.47
C GLU A 304 17.83 -0.23 -0.39
N LEU A 305 17.64 0.54 0.69
CA LEU A 305 16.77 0.18 1.81
C LEU A 305 15.30 0.50 1.51
N GLU A 306 14.55 -0.49 1.01
CA GLU A 306 13.10 -0.39 0.94
C GLU A 306 12.46 -0.70 2.31
N TYR A 307 12.29 0.34 3.14
CA TYR A 307 11.63 0.22 4.45
C TYR A 307 10.87 1.49 4.86
N GLU A 308 9.55 1.38 5.03
CA GLU A 308 8.71 2.44 5.61
C GLU A 308 8.70 2.27 7.14
N THR A 309 8.95 3.33 7.91
CA THR A 309 8.91 3.29 9.38
C THR A 309 7.48 3.42 9.92
N GLY A 310 7.27 3.24 11.24
CA GLY A 310 5.95 3.41 11.87
C GLY A 310 5.57 4.85 12.20
N CYS A 311 6.56 5.74 12.22
CA CYS A 311 6.42 7.18 12.35
C CYS A 311 6.91 7.85 11.06
N ASP A 312 6.64 9.14 10.93
CA ASP A 312 7.24 9.97 9.90
C ASP A 312 8.07 11.06 10.60
N TYR A 313 9.31 11.26 10.16
CA TYR A 313 10.20 12.27 10.75
C TYR A 313 10.00 13.63 10.10
N GLU A 314 9.31 13.70 8.95
CA GLU A 314 9.06 14.94 8.23
C GLU A 314 8.32 15.94 9.12
N THR A 315 8.63 17.22 8.94
CA THR A 315 8.04 18.32 9.72
C THR A 315 6.52 18.34 9.56
N PHE A 316 5.79 18.60 10.65
CA PHE A 316 4.32 18.51 10.80
C PHE A 316 3.72 17.10 10.89
N SER A 317 4.54 16.05 10.89
CA SER A 317 4.08 14.67 11.09
C SER A 317 3.52 14.42 12.48
N ASN A 318 4.07 15.06 13.51
CA ASN A 318 3.53 15.04 14.87
C ASN A 318 2.42 16.08 15.01
N TYR A 319 1.28 15.79 14.41
CA TYR A 319 0.11 16.66 14.40
C TYR A 319 -0.33 17.14 15.79
N LYS A 320 -0.07 16.36 16.85
CA LYS A 320 -0.38 16.78 18.23
C LYS A 320 0.62 17.81 18.76
N GLY A 321 1.90 17.72 18.38
CA GLY A 321 2.93 18.69 18.74
C GLY A 321 2.75 20.07 18.07
N TRP A 322 1.94 20.14 17.02
CA TRP A 322 1.64 21.36 16.27
C TRP A 322 0.27 21.96 16.56
N LYS A 323 -0.50 21.39 17.50
CA LYS A 323 -1.78 21.94 17.98
C LYS A 323 -1.57 22.87 19.16
#